data_AF-A0A2S1LJ27-F1
#
_entry.id   AF-A0A2S1LJ27-F1
#
_cell.length_a   1.000
_cell.length_b   1.000
_cell.length_c   1.000
_cell.angle_alpha   90.00
_cell.angle_beta   90.00
_cell.angle_gamma   90.00
#
_symmetry.space_group_name_H-M   'P 1'
#
loop_
_entity.id
_entity.type
_entity.pdbx_description
1 polymer ?
#
loop_
_entity_poly.entity_id
_entity_poly.type
_entity_poly.pdbx_seq_one_letter_code
_entity_poly.pdbx_strand_id
1 'polypeptide(L)'
;MERITEKIRTLRLQRGYTLEYMGQLLHISQPAYSKLEKNETKLSVERLIEIARVLHIPVIELLEVADFSETQDTAAVSFYEKPYYDNLHISGKIEELYEARLKDKDLMLEQLKKIIEDLSK
;
A
#
# COMPACT_ATOMS: atom_id res chain seq x y z
N MET A 1 -0.39 -1.05 22.76
CA MET A 1 0.30 -1.58 21.56
C MET A 1 -0.34 -2.86 21.03
N GLU A 2 -0.87 -3.73 21.88
CA GLU A 2 -1.49 -5.01 21.47
C GLU A 2 -2.52 -4.87 20.33
N ARG A 3 -3.44 -3.90 20.43
CA ARG A 3 -4.40 -3.60 19.35
C ARG A 3 -3.75 -3.16 18.02
N ILE A 4 -2.65 -2.39 18.10
CA ILE A 4 -1.91 -1.94 16.91
C ILE A 4 -1.23 -3.15 16.24
N THR A 5 -0.60 -4.03 17.02
CA THR A 5 0.03 -5.25 16.49
C THR A 5 -1.00 -6.23 15.91
N GLU A 6 -2.19 -6.32 16.49
CA GLU A 6 -3.31 -7.09 15.92
C GLU A 6 -3.82 -6.50 14.60
N LYS A 7 -3.92 -5.16 14.52
CA LYS A 7 -4.30 -4.45 13.29
C LYS A 7 -3.28 -4.67 12.17
N ILE A 8 -1.98 -4.58 12.49
CA ILE A 8 -0.87 -4.90 11.57
C ILE A 8 -1.04 -6.33 11.03
N ARG A 9 -1.28 -7.30 11.92
CA ARG A 9 -1.49 -8.70 11.53
C ARG A 9 -2.70 -8.87 10.61
N THR A 10 -3.81 -8.21 10.92
CA THR A 10 -5.04 -8.27 10.11
C THR A 10 -4.80 -7.72 8.70
N LEU A 11 -4.18 -6.54 8.59
CA LEU A 11 -3.86 -5.90 7.32
C LEU A 11 -2.85 -6.71 6.49
N ARG A 12 -1.87 -7.34 7.15
CA ARG A 12 -0.94 -8.27 6.49
C ARG A 12 -1.68 -9.44 5.86
N LEU A 13 -2.58 -10.08 6.61
CA LEU A 13 -3.36 -11.23 6.14
C LEU A 13 -4.30 -10.85 4.99
N GLN A 14 -4.95 -9.69 5.06
CA GLN A 14 -5.80 -9.17 3.98
C GLN A 14 -5.03 -8.95 2.67
N ARG A 15 -3.74 -8.60 2.76
CA ARG A 15 -2.85 -8.47 1.59
C ARG A 15 -2.25 -9.80 1.12
N GLY A 16 -2.51 -10.90 1.81
CA GLY A 16 -1.90 -12.20 1.50
C GLY A 16 -0.40 -12.27 1.81
N TYR A 17 0.14 -11.35 2.61
CA TYR A 17 1.55 -11.28 2.92
C TYR A 17 1.95 -12.35 3.95
N THR A 18 3.00 -13.10 3.66
CA THR A 18 3.59 -14.06 4.61
C THR A 18 4.45 -13.32 5.65
N LEU A 19 4.72 -13.97 6.79
CA LEU A 19 5.64 -13.41 7.79
C LEU A 19 7.06 -13.24 7.21
N GLU A 20 7.47 -14.15 6.32
CA GLU A 20 8.77 -14.08 5.64
C GLU A 20 8.83 -12.90 4.68
N TYR A 21 7.77 -12.68 3.90
CA TYR A 21 7.68 -11.54 3.01
C TYR A 21 7.75 -10.21 3.76
N MET A 22 7.03 -10.08 4.88
CA MET A 22 7.13 -8.89 5.74
C MET A 22 8.53 -8.71 6.34
N GLY A 23 9.15 -9.80 6.78
CA GLY A 23 10.53 -9.77 7.27
C GLY A 23 11.50 -9.23 6.23
N GLN A 24 11.40 -9.73 4.99
CA GLN A 24 12.21 -9.26 3.86
C GLN A 24 12.02 -7.77 3.59
N LEU A 25 10.77 -7.30 3.52
CA LEU A 25 10.46 -5.88 3.26
C LEU A 25 10.89 -4.94 4.39
N LEU A 26 10.92 -5.43 5.63
CA LEU A 26 11.32 -4.66 6.82
C LEU A 26 12.78 -4.90 7.23
N HIS A 27 13.54 -5.62 6.39
CA HIS A 27 14.93 -5.99 6.62
C HIS A 27 15.18 -6.62 8.01
N ILE A 28 14.28 -7.50 8.44
CA ILE A 28 14.39 -8.29 9.67
C ILE A 28 14.11 -9.77 9.42
N SER A 29 14.52 -10.62 10.35
CA SER A 29 14.24 -12.05 10.23
C SER A 29 12.74 -12.34 10.41
N GLN A 30 12.25 -13.40 9.76
CA GLN A 30 10.87 -13.87 9.93
C GLN A 30 10.51 -14.10 11.41
N PRO A 31 11.39 -14.68 12.27
CA PRO A 31 11.10 -14.81 13.69
C PRO A 31 10.99 -13.46 14.40
N ALA A 32 11.81 -12.46 14.04
CA ALA A 32 11.73 -11.13 14.62
C ALA A 32 10.38 -10.46 14.27
N TYR A 33 9.91 -10.61 13.03
CA TYR A 33 8.60 -10.09 12.63
C TYR A 33 7.44 -10.85 13.32
N SER A 34 7.56 -12.17 13.47
CA SER A 34 6.59 -12.99 14.21
C SER A 34 6.44 -12.53 15.67
N LYS A 35 7.55 -12.25 16.35
CA LYS A 35 7.55 -11.70 17.72
C LYS A 35 6.90 -10.31 17.80
N LEU A 36 7.08 -9.49 16.76
CA LEU A 36 6.43 -8.19 16.65
C LEU A 36 4.91 -8.34 16.59
N GLU A 37 4.37 -9.22 15.74
CA GLU A 37 2.91 -9.44 15.67
C GLU A 37 2.32 -10.04 16.95
N LYS A 38 3.13 -10.78 17.73
CA LYS A 38 2.74 -11.32 19.03
C LYS A 38 2.95 -10.34 20.19
N ASN A 39 3.39 -9.12 19.90
CA ASN A 39 3.69 -8.09 20.91
C ASN A 39 4.79 -8.54 21.92
N GLU A 40 5.64 -9.51 21.55
CA GLU A 40 6.79 -9.98 22.34
C GLU A 40 8.02 -9.07 22.18
N THR A 41 8.00 -8.17 21.18
CA THR A 41 9.05 -7.16 20.94
C THR A 41 8.43 -5.78 20.93
N LYS A 42 9.08 -4.82 21.60
CA LYS A 42 8.61 -3.43 21.65
C LYS A 42 8.62 -2.83 20.25
N LEU A 43 7.47 -2.37 19.79
CA LEU A 43 7.31 -1.67 18.53
C LEU A 43 7.77 -0.21 18.68
N SER A 44 8.78 0.21 17.91
CA SER A 44 9.19 1.62 17.84
C SER A 44 8.31 2.40 16.86
N VAL A 45 8.35 3.74 16.95
CA VAL A 45 7.60 4.62 16.04
C VAL A 45 8.14 4.52 14.62
N GLU A 46 9.47 4.48 14.47
CA GLU A 46 10.14 4.31 13.18
C GLU A 46 9.69 3.00 12.51
N ARG A 47 9.65 1.91 13.28
CA ARG A 47 9.18 0.62 12.80
C ARG A 47 7.71 0.62 12.44
N LEU A 48 6.87 1.32 13.20
CA LEU A 48 5.46 1.49 12.87
C LEU A 48 5.27 2.21 11.52
N ILE A 49 6.08 3.25 11.26
CA ILE A 49 6.06 3.98 9.98
C ILE A 49 6.52 3.09 8.83
N GLU A 50 7.58 2.30 9.01
CA GLU A 50 8.05 1.34 8.01
C GLU A 50 6.97 0.30 7.67
N ILE A 51 6.30 -0.24 8.69
CA ILE A 51 5.20 -1.20 8.52
C ILE A 51 4.03 -0.57 7.77
N ALA A 52 3.65 0.67 8.10
CA ALA A 52 2.59 1.38 7.39
C ALA A 52 2.90 1.55 5.89
N ARG A 53 4.17 1.87 5.55
CA ARG A 53 4.63 1.95 4.15
C ARG A 53 4.55 0.62 3.42
N VAL A 54 5.01 -0.46 4.06
CA VAL A 54 4.93 -1.83 3.51
C VAL A 54 3.49 -2.25 3.29
N LEU A 55 2.60 -1.86 4.21
CA LEU A 55 1.18 -2.11 4.10
C LEU A 55 0.46 -1.06 3.24
N HIS A 56 1.14 -0.14 2.56
CA HIS A 56 0.53 0.87 1.69
C HIS A 56 -0.66 1.62 2.33
N ILE A 57 -0.54 1.98 3.60
CA ILE A 57 -1.54 2.79 4.32
C ILE A 57 -0.86 3.94 5.07
N PRO A 58 -1.58 5.04 5.33
CA PRO A 58 -1.16 6.05 6.28
C PRO A 58 -0.91 5.44 7.67
N VAL A 59 0.16 5.89 8.35
CA VAL A 59 0.47 5.42 9.71
C VAL A 59 -0.65 5.73 10.72
N ILE A 60 -1.42 6.80 10.47
CA ILE A 60 -2.58 7.17 11.29
C ILE A 60 -3.66 6.08 11.27
N GLU A 61 -3.78 5.32 10.18
CA GLU A 61 -4.73 4.20 10.13
C GLU A 61 -4.30 3.05 11.03
N LEU A 62 -3.01 2.91 11.38
CA LEU A 62 -2.57 1.92 12.36
C LEU A 62 -2.84 2.38 13.80
N LEU A 63 -2.94 3.68 14.03
CA LEU A 63 -3.23 4.26 15.33
C LEU A 63 -4.75 4.32 15.50
N GLU A 64 -5.29 3.59 16.47
CA GLU A 64 -6.67 3.80 16.92
C GLU A 64 -6.72 5.13 17.68
N VAL A 65 -6.78 6.24 16.94
CA VAL A 65 -7.02 7.55 17.53
C VAL A 65 -8.48 7.53 17.93
N ALA A 66 -8.75 7.38 19.24
CA ALA A 66 -10.06 7.68 19.77
C ALA A 66 -10.41 9.09 19.32
N ASP A 67 -11.56 9.26 18.67
CA ASP A 67 -12.01 10.55 18.15
C ASP A 67 -11.86 11.61 19.24
N PHE A 68 -10.85 12.48 19.11
CA PHE A 68 -10.74 13.70 19.90
C PHE A 68 -11.74 14.71 19.33
N SER A 69 -13.01 14.37 19.33
CA SER A 69 -14.10 15.16 18.74
C SER A 69 -14.58 16.31 19.62
N GLU A 70 -13.80 16.72 20.64
CA GLU A 70 -14.15 17.84 21.53
C GLU A 70 -13.34 19.12 21.34
N THR A 71 -12.74 19.36 20.17
CA THR A 71 -12.31 20.73 19.82
C THR A 71 -12.95 21.18 18.51
N GLN A 72 -13.98 22.00 18.65
CA GLN A 72 -14.59 22.76 17.57
C GLN A 72 -13.64 23.86 17.11
N ASP A 73 -12.61 23.51 16.35
CA ASP A 73 -11.86 24.47 15.53
C ASP A 73 -11.79 23.94 14.09
N THR A 74 -12.70 24.45 13.28
CA THR A 74 -13.01 24.04 11.90
C THR A 74 -11.91 24.33 10.88
N ALA A 75 -10.77 24.88 11.31
CA ALA A 75 -9.63 25.18 10.43
C ALA A 75 -8.62 24.02 10.29
N ALA A 76 -8.52 23.12 11.28
CA ALA A 76 -7.54 22.02 11.24
C ALA A 76 -7.98 20.83 10.34
N VAL A 77 -9.28 20.74 10.05
CA VAL A 77 -9.89 19.65 9.25
C VAL A 77 -9.45 19.72 7.77
N SER A 78 -9.05 20.90 7.28
CA SER A 78 -8.65 21.10 5.87
C SER A 78 -7.25 20.54 5.52
N PHE A 79 -6.36 20.34 6.50
CA PHE A 79 -4.98 19.89 6.21
C PHE A 79 -4.88 18.38 5.96
N TYR A 80 -5.79 17.59 6.55
CA TYR A 80 -5.77 16.12 6.49
C TYR A 80 -6.53 15.53 5.28
N GLU A 81 -7.40 16.29 4.62
CA GLU A 81 -8.10 15.84 3.40
C GLU A 81 -7.21 15.86 2.15
N LYS A 82 -6.28 16.82 2.05
CA LYS A 82 -5.48 17.05 0.84
C LYS A 82 -4.62 15.84 0.39
N PRO A 83 -3.92 15.09 1.27
CA PRO A 83 -3.11 13.96 0.85
C PRO A 83 -3.95 12.74 0.43
N TYR A 84 -5.23 12.66 0.80
CA TYR A 84 -6.07 11.51 0.47
C TYR A 84 -6.61 11.61 -0.97
N TYR A 85 -7.04 12.81 -1.40
CA TYR A 85 -7.47 13.05 -2.79
C TYR A 85 -6.32 13.00 -3.79
N ASP A 86 -5.12 13.46 -3.40
CA ASP A 86 -3.94 13.40 -4.27
C ASP A 86 -3.58 11.94 -4.60
N ASN A 87 -3.67 11.00 -3.64
CA ASN A 87 -3.40 9.58 -3.91
C ASN A 87 -4.50 8.91 -4.76
N LEU A 88 -5.77 9.27 -4.57
CA LEU A 88 -6.88 8.74 -5.37
C LEU A 88 -6.80 9.21 -6.84
N HIS A 89 -6.45 10.48 -7.07
CA HIS A 89 -6.19 11.02 -8.41
C HIS A 89 -4.96 10.41 -9.08
N ILE A 90 -3.90 10.14 -8.31
CA ILE A 90 -2.72 9.43 -8.82
C ILE A 90 -3.10 8.01 -9.25
N SER A 91 -3.92 7.30 -8.48
CA SER A 91 -4.38 5.94 -8.86
C SER A 91 -5.17 5.94 -10.17
N GLY A 92 -6.15 6.84 -10.32
CA GLY A 92 -6.93 6.94 -11.57
C GLY A 92 -6.06 7.30 -12.78
N LYS A 93 -5.07 8.18 -12.61
CA LYS A 93 -4.13 8.52 -13.68
C LYS A 93 -3.20 7.36 -14.05
N ILE A 94 -2.83 6.53 -13.06
CA ILE A 94 -2.03 5.32 -13.29
C ILE A 94 -2.85 4.30 -14.09
N GLU A 95 -4.12 4.09 -13.74
CA GLU A 95 -5.03 3.19 -14.47
C GLU A 95 -5.19 3.62 -15.93
N GLU A 96 -5.46 4.91 -16.18
CA GLU A 96 -5.57 5.47 -17.53
C GLU A 96 -4.30 5.26 -18.37
N LEU A 97 -3.13 5.48 -17.76
CA LEU A 97 -1.83 5.25 -18.44
C LEU A 97 -1.59 3.77 -18.75
N TYR A 98 -2.03 2.86 -17.87
CA TYR A 98 -1.92 1.42 -18.13
C TYR A 98 -2.81 0.98 -19.28
N GLU A 99 -4.06 1.45 -19.32
CA GLU A 99 -4.99 1.15 -20.42
C GLU A 99 -4.49 1.68 -21.76
N ALA A 100 -3.99 2.93 -21.80
CA ALA A 100 -3.38 3.50 -23.00
C ALA A 100 -2.20 2.65 -23.50
N ARG A 101 -1.32 2.20 -22.58
CA ARG A 101 -0.16 1.39 -22.93
C ARG A 101 -0.52 -0.01 -23.40
N LEU A 102 -1.58 -0.60 -22.86
CA LEU A 102 -2.12 -1.89 -23.32
C LEU A 102 -2.64 -1.75 -24.75
N LYS A 103 -3.42 -0.71 -25.03
CA LYS A 103 -3.95 -0.44 -26.37
C LYS A 103 -2.84 -0.24 -27.42
N ASP A 104 -1.79 0.50 -27.08
CA ASP A 104 -0.64 0.69 -27.98
C ASP A 104 0.06 -0.64 -28.29
N LYS A 105 0.20 -1.51 -27.28
CA LYS A 105 0.77 -2.86 -27.46
C LYS A 105 -0.10 -3.73 -28.35
N ASP A 106 -1.41 -3.69 -28.18
CA ASP A 106 -2.34 -4.45 -29.01
C ASP A 106 -2.26 -4.02 -30.48
N LEU A 107 -2.18 -2.70 -30.73
CA LEU A 107 -2.01 -2.15 -32.07
C LEU A 107 -0.67 -2.59 -32.69
N MET A 108 0.42 -2.55 -31.93
CA MET A 108 1.72 -3.03 -32.39
C MET A 108 1.70 -4.52 -32.72
N LEU A 109 1.04 -5.34 -31.89
CA LEU A 109 0.89 -6.77 -32.15
C LEU A 109 0.10 -7.02 -33.44
N GLU A 110 -0.95 -6.26 -33.70
CA GLU A 110 -1.73 -6.37 -34.93
C GLU A 110 -0.90 -6.01 -36.17
N GLN A 111 -0.14 -4.91 -36.11
CA GLN A 111 0.79 -4.52 -37.17
C GLN A 111 1.85 -5.58 -37.44
N LEU A 112 2.45 -6.14 -36.37
CA LEU A 112 3.46 -7.19 -36.50
C LEU A 112 2.87 -8.47 -37.09
N LYS A 113 1.67 -8.89 -36.66
CA LYS A 113 0.96 -10.05 -37.24
C LYS A 113 0.73 -9.88 -38.73
N LYS A 114 0.29 -8.70 -39.17
CA LYS A 114 0.07 -8.40 -40.58
C LYS A 114 1.36 -8.48 -41.40
N ILE A 115 2.45 -7.92 -40.88
CA ILE A 115 3.77 -8.01 -41.54
C ILE A 115 4.23 -9.47 -41.67
N ILE A 116 4.06 -10.28 -40.62
CA ILE A 116 4.39 -11.70 -40.67
C ILE A 116 3.55 -12.42 -41.72
N GLU A 117 2.25 -12.15 -41.79
CA GLU A 117 1.35 -12.76 -42.78
C GLU A 117 1.76 -12.39 -44.21
N ASP A 118 2.11 -11.13 -44.46
CA ASP A 118 2.56 -10.65 -45.76
C ASP A 118 3.95 -11.19 -46.15
N LEU A 119 4.84 -11.44 -45.19
CA LEU A 119 6.16 -12.07 -45.42
C LEU A 119 6.08 -13.61 -45.54
N SER A 120 4.97 -14.22 -45.12
CA SER A 120 4.74 -15.67 -45.19
C SER A 120 4.05 -16.12 -46.49
N LYS A 121 3.67 -15.17 -47.35
CA LYS A 121 3.19 -15.38 -48.72
C LYS A 121 4.35 -15.38 -49.71
#